data_AF-A0A9J7MCG3-F1
#
_entry.id   AF-A0A9J7MCG3-F1
#
_cell.length_a   1.000
_cell.length_b   1.000
_cell.length_c   1.000
_cell.angle_alpha   90.00
_cell.angle_beta   90.00
_cell.angle_gamma   90.00
#
_symmetry.space_group_name_H-M   'P 1'
#
loop_
_entity.id
_entity.type
_entity.pdbx_description
1 polymer ?
#
loop_
_entity_poly.entity_id
_entity_poly.type
_entity_poly.pdbx_seq_one_letter_code
_entity_poly.pdbx_strand_id
1 'polypeptide(L)'
;MPSYWLLLVCVVMSCRVPGSQPGIASFAPTLVAQHAEGASEEDLKEILGTPYFELYAKGKDAYLDEEWDRCVWYMEKAVMVYKHVAALKFRCRQWCFNQTVEPSFEGHSTLQMMRMFMKRAGCTDRCEQDTLRGMRWEGVNEIQDEMDARIPYDYMQLCYYKVRFVCTR
;
A
#
# COMPACT_ATOMS: atom_id res chain seq x y z
N MET A 1 35.43 -54.68 -11.40
CA MET A 1 34.69 -54.84 -12.66
C MET A 1 33.30 -55.36 -12.30
N PRO A 2 32.23 -54.75 -12.80
CA PRO A 2 31.64 -53.46 -12.43
C PRO A 2 30.28 -53.73 -11.70
N SER A 3 29.46 -52.80 -11.22
CA SER A 3 28.81 -51.72 -11.96
C SER A 3 27.84 -50.96 -11.05
N TYR A 4 28.00 -49.64 -10.99
CA TYR A 4 26.94 -48.64 -11.12
C TYR A 4 25.65 -48.83 -10.29
N TRP A 5 25.67 -48.45 -9.01
CA TRP A 5 24.47 -47.94 -8.33
C TRP A 5 24.77 -46.65 -7.55
N LEU A 6 25.72 -45.87 -8.06
CA LEU A 6 25.76 -44.42 -7.86
C LEU A 6 24.88 -43.80 -8.94
N LEU A 7 24.11 -42.77 -8.57
CA LEU A 7 23.21 -41.96 -9.39
C LEU A 7 21.75 -42.45 -9.43
N LEU A 8 21.03 -42.28 -8.32
CA LEU A 8 19.65 -41.74 -8.32
C LEU A 8 19.12 -41.54 -6.90
N VAL A 9 19.97 -41.06 -5.97
CA VAL A 9 19.45 -40.30 -4.83
C VAL A 9 19.16 -38.92 -5.39
N CYS A 10 17.90 -38.72 -5.78
CA CYS A 10 17.32 -37.42 -6.06
C CYS A 10 17.87 -36.41 -5.07
N VAL A 11 18.32 -35.28 -5.62
CA VAL A 11 18.70 -34.07 -4.89
C VAL A 11 17.56 -33.72 -3.92
N VAL A 12 17.65 -34.24 -2.69
CA VAL A 12 16.93 -33.69 -1.55
C VAL A 12 17.70 -32.42 -1.24
N MET A 13 17.34 -31.34 -1.93
CA MET A 13 17.62 -30.00 -1.46
C MET A 13 17.08 -29.94 -0.04
N SER A 14 18.00 -29.98 0.91
CA SER A 14 17.66 -29.75 2.31
C SER A 14 17.20 -28.31 2.43
N CYS A 15 15.89 -28.09 2.41
CA CYS A 15 15.28 -26.88 2.93
C CYS A 15 15.65 -26.81 4.41
N ARG A 16 16.74 -26.12 4.74
CA ARG A 16 17.16 -25.92 6.12
C ARG A 16 16.29 -24.82 6.70
N VAL A 17 15.20 -25.20 7.36
CA VAL A 17 14.43 -24.33 8.24
C VAL A 17 15.32 -23.99 9.45
N PRO A 18 15.79 -22.75 9.63
CA PRO A 18 16.42 -22.36 10.88
C PRO A 18 15.31 -22.11 11.89
N GLY A 19 15.14 -23.03 12.85
CA GLY A 19 14.38 -22.80 14.08
C GLY A 19 12.86 -22.87 13.95
N SER A 20 12.31 -24.07 13.76
CA SER A 20 10.90 -24.33 14.08
C SER A 20 10.79 -24.86 15.52
N GLN A 21 10.30 -24.03 16.43
CA GLN A 21 9.57 -24.56 17.58
C GLN A 21 8.11 -24.75 17.16
N PRO A 22 7.50 -25.93 17.40
CA PRO A 22 6.11 -26.18 17.08
C PRO A 22 5.23 -25.59 18.19
N GLY A 23 4.83 -24.34 18.02
CA GLY A 23 3.77 -23.70 18.78
C GLY A 23 2.85 -23.03 17.79
N ILE A 24 1.60 -23.48 17.72
CA ILE A 24 0.54 -22.78 17.00
C ILE A 24 0.30 -21.47 17.78
N ALA A 25 1.07 -20.44 17.46
CA ALA A 25 0.98 -19.12 18.07
C ALA A 25 0.64 -18.12 16.96
N SER A 26 -0.58 -17.58 17.04
CA SER A 26 -1.11 -16.39 16.37
C SER A 26 -0.31 -15.88 15.15
N PHE A 27 -0.74 -16.26 13.95
CA PHE A 27 -0.47 -15.45 12.78
C PHE A 27 -1.28 -14.14 12.89
N ALA A 28 -0.60 -13.00 12.76
CA ALA A 28 -1.06 -11.61 13.01
C ALA A 28 -0.89 -11.19 14.48
N PRO A 29 0.24 -10.56 14.86
CA PRO A 29 0.63 -9.23 14.38
C PRO A 29 2.16 -9.00 14.16
N THR A 30 3.01 -10.03 14.19
CA THR A 30 4.48 -9.85 14.36
C THR A 30 5.25 -9.37 13.11
N LEU A 31 4.69 -9.46 11.90
CA LEU A 31 5.39 -8.98 10.69
C LEU A 31 5.40 -7.45 10.58
N VAL A 32 4.36 -6.77 11.07
CA VAL A 32 4.34 -5.31 11.16
C VAL A 32 5.32 -4.83 12.24
N ALA A 33 5.56 -5.63 13.29
CA ALA A 33 6.44 -5.27 14.40
C ALA A 33 7.93 -5.22 13.99
N GLN A 34 8.39 -6.09 13.09
CA GLN A 34 9.81 -6.16 12.71
C GLN A 34 10.31 -4.95 11.89
N HIS A 35 9.41 -4.16 11.27
CA HIS A 35 9.76 -2.92 10.57
C HIS A 35 9.23 -1.64 11.25
N ALA A 36 8.60 -1.76 12.42
CA ALA A 36 8.01 -0.65 13.17
C ALA A 36 8.70 -0.38 14.52
N GLU A 37 9.54 -1.28 15.00
CA GLU A 37 10.39 -1.06 16.18
C GLU A 37 11.56 -0.12 15.82
N GLY A 38 11.28 1.19 15.67
CA GLY A 38 12.31 2.22 15.52
C GLY A 38 12.09 3.27 14.44
N ALA A 39 10.94 3.32 13.77
CA ALA A 39 10.66 4.40 12.84
C ALA A 39 10.58 5.73 13.61
N SER A 40 11.55 6.61 13.37
CA SER A 40 11.55 7.96 13.92
C SER A 40 10.37 8.75 13.35
N GLU A 41 9.89 9.77 14.06
CA GLU A 41 8.78 10.60 13.57
C GLU A 41 9.13 11.28 12.23
N GLU A 42 10.43 11.51 12.03
CA GLU A 42 11.04 12.00 10.81
C GLU A 42 10.88 11.01 9.64
N ASP A 43 11.15 9.72 9.85
CA ASP A 43 11.01 8.68 8.81
C ASP A 43 9.56 8.56 8.35
N LEU A 44 8.60 8.69 9.27
CA LEU A 44 7.17 8.66 8.92
C LEU A 44 6.80 9.87 8.05
N LYS A 45 7.32 11.06 8.35
CA LYS A 45 7.09 12.27 7.55
C LYS A 45 7.71 12.13 6.16
N GLU A 46 8.87 11.51 6.05
CA GLU A 46 9.50 11.22 4.76
C GLU A 46 8.64 10.27 3.92
N ILE A 47 8.22 9.13 4.51
CA ILE A 47 7.36 8.16 3.82
C ILE A 47 6.04 8.80 3.37
N LEU A 48 5.38 9.57 4.24
CA LEU A 48 4.15 10.28 3.90
C LEU A 48 4.37 11.42 2.90
N GLY A 49 5.57 11.98 2.81
CA GLY A 49 5.96 12.97 1.80
C GLY A 49 6.22 12.34 0.43
N THR A 50 6.64 11.08 0.38
CA THR A 50 6.85 10.35 -0.87
C THR A 50 5.54 9.91 -1.52
N PRO A 51 5.39 10.07 -2.84
CA PRO A 51 4.21 9.61 -3.55
C PRO A 51 4.06 8.09 -3.54
N TYR A 52 2.84 7.59 -3.34
CA TYR A 52 2.56 6.15 -3.30
C TYR A 52 2.96 5.44 -4.60
N PHE A 53 2.85 6.09 -5.76
CA PHE A 53 3.21 5.51 -7.06
C PHE A 53 4.72 5.26 -7.19
N GLU A 54 5.55 6.09 -6.55
CA GLU A 54 7.00 5.92 -6.54
C GLU A 54 7.40 4.76 -5.64
N LEU A 55 6.81 4.67 -4.45
CA LEU A 55 6.98 3.52 -3.56
C LEU A 55 6.53 2.23 -4.23
N TYR A 56 5.41 2.27 -4.95
CA TYR A 56 4.90 1.12 -5.68
C TYR A 56 5.80 0.70 -6.83
N ALA A 57 6.35 1.66 -7.60
CA ALA A 57 7.34 1.39 -8.63
C ALA A 57 8.60 0.72 -8.06
N LYS A 58 9.16 1.26 -6.97
CA LYS A 58 10.30 0.64 -6.26
C LYS A 58 9.97 -0.75 -5.74
N GLY A 59 8.74 -0.99 -5.30
CA GLY A 59 8.27 -2.31 -4.90
C GLY A 59 8.22 -3.30 -6.06
N LYS A 60 7.78 -2.86 -7.25
CA LYS A 60 7.79 -3.68 -8.47
C LYS A 60 9.22 -3.98 -8.92
N ASP A 61 10.12 -3.01 -8.87
CA ASP A 61 11.53 -3.21 -9.19
C ASP A 61 12.16 -4.24 -8.23
N ALA A 62 11.94 -4.09 -6.92
CA ALA A 62 12.41 -5.05 -5.92
C ALA A 62 11.81 -6.46 -6.10
N TYR A 63 10.56 -6.57 -6.59
CA TYR A 63 9.97 -7.85 -6.95
C TYR A 63 10.68 -8.50 -8.15
N LEU A 64 11.03 -7.71 -9.17
CA LEU A 64 11.75 -8.19 -10.36
C LEU A 64 13.19 -8.59 -10.03
N ASP A 65 13.84 -7.86 -9.12
CA ASP A 65 15.21 -8.11 -8.65
C ASP A 65 15.30 -9.22 -7.59
N GLU A 66 14.19 -9.88 -7.25
CA GLU A 66 14.08 -10.91 -6.20
C GLU A 66 14.52 -10.42 -4.80
N GLU A 67 14.48 -9.11 -4.56
CA GLU A 67 14.75 -8.49 -3.26
C GLU A 67 13.49 -8.52 -2.39
N TRP A 68 13.12 -9.73 -1.93
CA TRP A 68 11.81 -9.99 -1.30
C TRP A 68 11.52 -9.13 -0.07
N ASP A 69 12.51 -8.88 0.79
CA ASP A 69 12.36 -8.02 1.98
C ASP A 69 12.05 -6.57 1.60
N ARG A 70 12.74 -6.04 0.57
CA ARG A 70 12.49 -4.69 0.07
C ARG A 70 11.14 -4.61 -0.66
N CYS A 71 10.76 -5.64 -1.40
CA CYS A 71 9.43 -5.73 -2.02
C CYS A 71 8.33 -5.59 -0.97
N VAL A 72 8.38 -6.37 0.12
CA VAL A 72 7.40 -6.28 1.22
C VAL A 72 7.37 -4.85 1.78
N TRP A 73 8.54 -4.30 2.10
CA TRP A 73 8.64 -2.96 2.69
C TRP A 73 8.03 -1.88 1.79
N TYR A 74 8.44 -1.80 0.52
CA TYR A 74 7.95 -0.79 -0.41
C TYR A 74 6.45 -0.93 -0.68
N MET A 75 5.96 -2.16 -0.84
CA MET A 75 4.53 -2.41 -1.08
C MET A 75 3.67 -2.02 0.14
N GLU A 76 4.11 -2.35 1.36
CA GLU A 76 3.42 -1.93 2.58
C GLU A 76 3.36 -0.40 2.69
N LYS A 77 4.48 0.29 2.46
CA LYS A 77 4.53 1.77 2.51
C LYS A 77 3.66 2.38 1.42
N ALA A 78 3.70 1.85 0.20
CA ALA A 78 2.86 2.34 -0.90
C ALA A 78 1.37 2.26 -0.55
N VAL A 79 0.91 1.13 -0.02
CA VAL A 79 -0.49 0.93 0.40
C VAL A 79 -0.86 1.82 1.59
N MET A 80 0.05 1.99 2.55
CA MET A 80 -0.17 2.87 3.71
C MET A 80 -0.37 4.32 3.25
N VAL A 81 0.52 4.83 2.40
CA VAL A 81 0.45 6.20 1.88
C VAL A 81 -0.81 6.39 1.02
N TYR A 82 -1.13 5.43 0.16
CA TYR A 82 -2.36 5.48 -0.65
C TYR A 82 -3.63 5.59 0.23
N LYS A 83 -3.72 4.78 1.29
CA LYS A 83 -4.83 4.85 2.26
C LYS A 83 -4.87 6.18 3.00
N HIS A 84 -3.70 6.73 3.36
CA HIS A 84 -3.60 8.01 4.03
C HIS A 84 -4.17 9.14 3.16
N VAL A 85 -3.77 9.20 1.88
CA VAL A 85 -4.29 10.19 0.91
C VAL A 85 -5.80 10.03 0.71
N ALA A 86 -6.28 8.79 0.57
CA ALA A 86 -7.72 8.53 0.44
C ALA A 86 -8.52 9.03 1.66
N ALA A 87 -7.99 8.84 2.87
CA ALA A 87 -8.61 9.31 4.10
C ALA A 87 -8.65 10.85 4.19
N LEU A 88 -7.59 11.53 3.74
CA LEU A 88 -7.56 13.00 3.67
C LEU A 88 -8.60 13.54 2.68
N LYS A 89 -8.66 12.97 1.48
CA LYS A 89 -9.69 13.33 0.47
C LYS A 89 -11.11 13.11 1.00
N PHE A 90 -11.34 11.96 1.66
CA PHE A 90 -12.63 11.67 2.27
C PHE A 90 -13.01 12.71 3.34
N ARG A 91 -12.06 13.09 4.20
CA ARG A 91 -12.26 14.11 5.23
C ARG A 91 -12.63 15.46 4.63
N CYS A 92 -11.95 15.89 3.56
CA CYS A 92 -12.30 17.10 2.83
C CYS A 92 -13.71 17.05 2.27
N ARG A 93 -14.09 15.94 1.61
CA ARG A 93 -15.44 15.75 1.05
C ARG A 93 -16.53 15.78 2.12
N GLN A 94 -16.28 15.17 3.28
CA GLN A 94 -17.20 15.14 4.41
C GLN A 94 -17.34 16.52 5.05
N TRP A 95 -16.23 17.21 5.30
CA TRP A 95 -16.22 18.54 5.88
C TRP A 95 -16.95 19.55 4.98
N CYS A 96 -16.64 19.56 3.68
CA CYS A 96 -17.30 20.43 2.71
C CYS A 96 -18.79 20.09 2.52
N PHE A 97 -19.17 18.82 2.65
CA PHE A 97 -20.59 18.45 2.65
C PHE A 97 -21.33 19.16 3.78
N ASN A 98 -20.83 19.06 5.01
CA ASN A 98 -21.46 19.67 6.18
C ASN A 98 -21.53 21.21 6.10
N GLN A 99 -20.52 21.86 5.50
CA GLN A 99 -20.50 23.32 5.32
C GLN A 99 -21.46 23.82 4.22
N THR A 100 -21.86 22.95 3.29
CA THR A 100 -22.70 23.33 2.14
C THR A 100 -24.14 22.86 2.26
N VAL A 101 -24.53 22.29 3.41
CA VAL A 101 -25.93 21.98 3.71
C VAL A 101 -26.68 23.31 3.88
N GLU A 102 -27.40 23.74 2.85
CA GLU A 102 -28.39 24.80 2.96
C GLU A 102 -29.70 24.18 3.52
N PRO A 103 -30.41 24.85 4.46
CA PRO A 103 -31.67 24.34 4.97
C PRO A 103 -32.67 24.17 3.82
N SER A 104 -33.48 23.10 3.89
CA SER A 104 -34.46 22.76 2.85
C SER A 104 -35.36 23.95 2.54
N PHE A 105 -35.28 24.45 1.30
CA PHE A 105 -36.20 25.44 0.79
C PHE A 105 -37.09 24.77 -0.26
N GLU A 106 -38.39 24.80 -0.01
CA GLU A 106 -39.41 24.32 -0.93
C GLU A 106 -39.29 25.06 -2.28
N GLY A 107 -39.11 24.32 -3.38
CA GLY A 107 -39.14 24.86 -4.74
C GLY A 107 -37.79 25.18 -5.39
N HIS A 108 -36.81 24.26 -5.36
CA HIS A 108 -35.55 24.49 -6.06
C HIS A 108 -35.69 24.56 -7.58
N SER A 109 -35.21 25.65 -8.15
CA SER A 109 -34.83 25.73 -9.57
C SER A 109 -33.50 25.00 -9.79
N THR A 110 -33.29 24.38 -10.96
CA THR A 110 -32.05 23.70 -11.35
C THR A 110 -30.79 24.54 -11.09
N LEU A 111 -30.92 25.87 -11.17
CA LEU A 111 -29.83 26.83 -10.92
C LEU A 111 -29.34 26.83 -9.47
N GLN A 112 -30.22 26.68 -8.48
CA GLN A 112 -29.83 26.66 -7.06
C GLN A 112 -29.05 25.39 -6.73
N MET A 113 -29.50 24.25 -7.23
CA MET A 113 -28.81 22.97 -7.10
C MET A 113 -27.43 23.01 -7.76
N MET A 114 -27.32 23.57 -8.98
CA MET A 114 -26.04 23.77 -9.66
C MET A 114 -25.09 24.68 -8.84
N ARG A 115 -25.62 25.76 -8.24
CA ARG A 115 -24.86 26.64 -7.35
C ARG A 115 -24.32 25.91 -6.13
N MET A 116 -25.10 25.03 -5.50
CA MET A 116 -24.64 24.22 -4.37
C MET A 116 -23.51 23.27 -4.79
N PHE A 117 -23.66 22.57 -5.92
CA PHE A 117 -22.60 21.69 -6.43
C PHE A 117 -21.31 22.44 -6.73
N MET A 118 -21.39 23.61 -7.38
CA MET A 118 -20.21 24.44 -7.64
C MET A 118 -19.53 24.92 -6.35
N LYS A 119 -20.32 25.36 -5.35
CA LYS A 119 -19.77 25.73 -4.02
C LYS A 119 -19.06 24.54 -3.37
N ARG A 120 -19.67 23.36 -3.39
CA ARG A 120 -19.11 22.14 -2.78
C ARG A 120 -17.85 21.66 -3.52
N ALA A 121 -17.86 21.70 -4.85
CA ALA A 121 -16.70 21.38 -5.68
C ALA A 121 -15.54 22.32 -5.36
N GLY A 122 -15.78 23.64 -5.34
CA GLY A 122 -14.75 24.63 -5.01
C GLY A 122 -14.23 24.52 -3.57
N CYS A 123 -15.07 24.14 -2.61
CA CYS A 123 -14.64 23.84 -1.25
C CYS A 123 -13.73 22.61 -1.20
N THR A 124 -14.12 21.54 -1.86
CA THR A 124 -13.39 20.26 -1.85
C THR A 124 -12.02 20.45 -2.50
N ASP A 125 -11.97 21.12 -3.65
CA ASP A 125 -10.73 21.41 -4.38
C ASP A 125 -9.75 22.22 -3.52
N ARG A 126 -10.20 23.30 -2.87
CA ARG A 126 -9.36 24.09 -1.94
C ARG A 126 -8.88 23.25 -0.76
N CYS A 127 -9.75 22.48 -0.13
CA CYS A 127 -9.36 21.63 1.00
C CYS A 127 -8.33 20.57 0.60
N GLU A 128 -8.51 19.92 -0.55
CA GLU A 128 -7.56 18.94 -1.07
C GLU A 128 -6.21 19.63 -1.39
N GLN A 129 -6.22 20.80 -2.02
CA GLN A 129 -4.99 21.59 -2.28
C GLN A 129 -4.27 22.02 -1.01
N ASP A 130 -4.99 22.42 0.04
CA ASP A 130 -4.40 22.87 1.31
C ASP A 130 -3.86 21.69 2.14
N THR A 131 -4.61 20.58 2.22
CA THR A 131 -4.24 19.41 3.02
C THR A 131 -3.15 18.56 2.37
N LEU A 132 -3.12 18.51 1.04
CA LEU A 132 -2.15 17.75 0.27
C LEU A 132 -1.02 18.62 -0.26
N ARG A 133 -0.93 19.88 0.21
CA ARG A 133 0.04 20.86 -0.27
C ARG A 133 1.47 20.35 -0.08
N GLY A 134 2.24 20.36 -1.16
CA GLY A 134 3.66 19.94 -1.14
C GLY A 134 3.89 18.45 -1.42
N MET A 135 2.84 17.66 -1.51
CA MET A 135 2.94 16.27 -1.91
C MET A 135 2.44 16.10 -3.37
N ARG A 136 3.27 15.47 -4.21
CA ARG A 136 2.96 15.27 -5.64
C ARG A 136 2.15 13.99 -5.83
N TRP A 137 0.82 14.06 -5.66
CA TRP A 137 -0.05 12.86 -5.66
C TRP A 137 -0.71 12.48 -6.99
N GLU A 138 -0.54 13.28 -8.04
CA GLU A 138 -0.98 12.90 -9.38
C GLU A 138 -0.11 11.75 -9.87
N GLY A 139 -0.60 10.53 -9.63
CA GLY A 139 -0.05 9.31 -10.18
C GLY A 139 -0.48 9.14 -11.63
N VAL A 140 0.23 8.28 -12.35
CA VAL A 140 -0.24 7.79 -13.66
C VAL A 140 -1.58 7.08 -13.40
N ASN A 141 -2.63 7.43 -14.14
CA ASN A 141 -3.99 6.88 -13.96
C ASN A 141 -3.97 5.35 -13.83
N GLU A 142 -3.11 4.68 -14.59
CA GLU A 142 -2.89 3.23 -14.55
C GLU A 142 -2.52 2.72 -13.14
N ILE A 143 -1.58 3.36 -12.44
CA ILE A 143 -1.16 2.94 -11.10
C ILE A 143 -2.28 3.14 -10.09
N GLN A 144 -3.09 4.18 -10.28
CA GLN A 144 -4.26 4.38 -9.44
C GLN A 144 -5.30 3.26 -9.66
N ASP A 145 -5.55 2.86 -10.90
CA ASP A 145 -6.42 1.73 -11.21
C ASP A 145 -5.90 0.42 -10.60
N GLU A 146 -4.59 0.17 -10.63
CA GLU A 146 -3.97 -1.00 -9.98
C GLU A 146 -4.15 -0.98 -8.46
N MET A 147 -3.98 0.19 -7.83
CA MET A 147 -4.21 0.39 -6.39
C MET A 147 -5.68 0.15 -6.02
N ASP A 148 -6.61 0.69 -6.79
CA ASP A 148 -8.06 0.53 -6.61
C ASP A 148 -8.47 -0.95 -6.77
N ALA A 149 -7.87 -1.65 -7.74
CA ALA A 149 -8.03 -3.08 -7.97
C ALA A 149 -7.33 -3.98 -6.92
N ARG A 150 -6.60 -3.39 -5.97
CA ARG A 150 -5.87 -4.11 -4.89
C ARG A 150 -4.74 -5.01 -5.39
N ILE A 151 -4.18 -4.74 -6.56
CA ILE A 151 -3.05 -5.49 -7.13
C ILE A 151 -1.79 -5.50 -6.24
N PRO A 152 -1.44 -4.43 -5.49
CA PRO A 152 -0.29 -4.48 -4.59
C PRO A 152 -0.35 -5.61 -3.55
N TYR A 153 -1.55 -6.07 -3.18
CA TYR A 153 -1.70 -7.19 -2.24
C TYR A 153 -1.26 -8.53 -2.86
N ASP A 154 -1.41 -8.70 -4.17
CA ASP A 154 -0.97 -9.91 -4.87
C ASP A 154 0.55 -10.00 -4.85
N TYR A 155 1.24 -8.89 -5.11
CA TYR A 155 2.70 -8.78 -4.97
C TYR A 155 3.14 -9.04 -3.52
N MET A 156 2.48 -8.42 -2.53
CA MET A 156 2.82 -8.65 -1.12
C MET A 156 2.68 -10.12 -0.71
N GLN A 157 1.62 -10.80 -1.13
CA GLN A 157 1.41 -12.22 -0.82
C GLN A 157 2.58 -13.08 -1.32
N LEU A 158 3.03 -12.84 -2.56
CA LEU A 158 4.17 -13.54 -3.14
C LEU A 158 5.48 -13.19 -2.43
N CYS A 159 5.72 -11.91 -2.16
CA CYS A 159 6.94 -11.47 -1.49
C CYS A 159 7.04 -12.05 -0.07
N TYR A 160 5.96 -12.02 0.72
CA TYR A 160 5.93 -12.67 2.04
C TYR A 160 6.16 -14.17 1.98
N TYR A 161 5.60 -14.84 0.97
CA TYR A 161 5.85 -16.26 0.75
C TYR A 161 7.34 -16.52 0.50
N LYS A 162 7.99 -15.73 -0.35
CA LYS A 162 9.41 -15.87 -0.69
C LYS A 162 10.35 -15.55 0.47
N VAL A 163 10.07 -14.52 1.27
CA VAL A 163 10.83 -14.19 2.49
C VAL A 163 10.83 -15.36 3.46
N ARG A 164 9.69 -16.05 3.64
CA ARG A 164 9.59 -17.20 4.55
C ARG A 164 10.18 -18.49 3.99
N PHE A 165 10.14 -18.67 2.68
CA PHE A 165 10.60 -19.89 2.01
C PHE A 165 11.78 -19.60 1.09
N VAL A 166 12.91 -19.17 1.68
CA VAL A 166 14.18 -19.08 0.96
C VAL A 166 14.75 -20.48 0.83
N CYS A 167 14.63 -21.08 -0.35
CA CYS A 167 15.36 -22.30 -0.69
C CYS A 167 16.72 -21.86 -1.28
N THR A 168 17.72 -21.69 -0.42
CA THR A 168 19.10 -21.45 -0.88
C THR A 168 19.58 -22.65 -1.70
N ARG A 169 20.18 -22.37 -2.86
CA ARG A 169 20.66 -23.36 -3.82
C ARG A 169 21.84 -24.17 -3.30
#